data_AF-A0A9P6AJH1-F1
#
_entry.id   AF-A0A9P6AJH1-F1
#
_cell.length_a   1.000
_cell.length_b   1.000
_cell.length_c   1.000
_cell.angle_alpha   90.00
_cell.angle_beta   90.00
_cell.angle_gamma   90.00
#
_symmetry.space_group_name_H-M   'P 1'
#
loop_
_entity.id
_entity.type
_entity.pdbx_description
1 polymer ?
#
loop_
_entity_poly.entity_id
_entity_poly.type
_entity_poly.pdbx_seq_one_letter_code
_entity_poly.pdbx_strand_id
1 'polypeptide(L)' 'LANSFYNTIVRRNSVFVPTVFAGAFAFGVGFDIGITKFWDSWNRGKQWKDIRSKYIEQEE' A
#
# COMPACT_ATOMS: atom_id res chain seq x y z
N LEU A 1 8.23 -22.69 13.17
CA LEU A 1 7.46 -21.70 12.37
C LEU A 1 7.31 -22.12 10.91
N ALA A 2 8.41 -22.30 10.16
CA ALA A 2 8.35 -22.72 8.75
C ALA A 2 7.52 -24.00 8.50
N ASN A 3 7.70 -25.04 9.32
CA ASN A 3 6.90 -26.28 9.23
C ASN A 3 5.40 -26.05 9.47
N SER A 4 5.03 -25.11 10.35
CA SER A 4 3.63 -24.77 10.60
C SER A 4 3.05 -23.99 9.42
N PHE A 5 3.77 -22.99 8.92
CA PHE A 5 3.38 -22.20 7.75
C PHE A 5 3.16 -23.08 6.52
N TYR A 6 4.10 -23.99 6.25
CA TYR A 6 4.00 -24.93 5.14
C TYR A 6 2.75 -25.81 5.25
N ASN A 7 2.53 -26.43 6.42
CA ASN A 7 1.40 -27.32 6.62
C ASN A 7 0.04 -26.60 6.60
N THR A 8 -0.02 -25.34 7.02
CA THR A 8 -1.27 -24.57 7.11
C THR A 8 -1.63 -23.87 5.79
N ILE A 9 -0.66 -23.31 5.08
CA ILE A 9 -0.91 -22.42 3.92
C ILE A 9 -0.45 -23.03 2.60
N VAL A 10 0.73 -23.66 2.58
CA VAL A 10 1.40 -24.04 1.31
C VAL A 10 1.03 -25.46 0.85
N ARG A 11 0.84 -26.40 1.78
CA ARG A 11 0.71 -27.84 1.48
C ARG A 11 -0.54 -28.20 0.66
N ARG A 12 -1.63 -27.43 0.75
CA ARG A 12 -2.89 -27.70 0.04
C ARG A 12 -3.14 -26.63 -1.01
N ASN A 13 -3.16 -27.02 -2.29
CA ASN A 13 -3.41 -26.09 -3.41
C ASN A 13 -4.71 -25.29 -3.26
N SER A 14 -5.76 -25.92 -2.72
CA SER A 14 -7.06 -25.27 -2.47
C SER A 14 -7.00 -24.16 -1.41
N VAL A 15 -5.95 -24.11 -0.59
CA VAL A 15 -5.70 -23.05 0.40
C VAL A 15 -4.63 -22.10 -0.12
N PHE A 16 -3.60 -22.63 -0.78
CA PHE A 16 -2.46 -21.87 -1.26
C PHE A 16 -2.86 -20.75 -2.22
N VAL A 17 -3.55 -21.08 -3.32
CA VAL A 17 -3.93 -20.10 -4.36
C VAL A 17 -4.80 -18.97 -3.83
N PRO A 18 -5.92 -19.22 -3.12
CA PRO A 18 -6.73 -18.11 -2.58
C PRO A 18 -5.97 -17.30 -1.53
N THR A 19 -5.07 -17.92 -0.75
CA THR A 19 -4.24 -17.17 0.21
C THR A 19 -3.28 -16.22 -0.50
N VAL A 20 -2.68 -16.64 -1.61
CA VAL A 20 -1.83 -15.76 -2.43
C VAL A 20 -2.63 -14.59 -2.98
N PHE A 21 -3.84 -14.82 -3.50
CA PHE A 21 -4.68 -13.72 -4.00
C PHE A 21 -5.13 -12.77 -2.90
N ALA A 22 -5.57 -13.28 -1.75
CA ALA A 22 -5.94 -12.45 -0.61
C ALA A 22 -4.74 -11.63 -0.11
N GLY A 23 -3.56 -12.26 -0.03
CA GLY A 23 -2.30 -11.60 0.33
C GLY A 23 -1.91 -10.51 -0.68
N ALA A 24 -1.99 -10.80 -1.97
CA ALA A 24 -1.67 -9.83 -3.02
C ALA A 24 -2.60 -8.61 -3.00
N PHE A 25 -3.90 -8.83 -2.80
CA PHE A 25 -4.87 -7.73 -2.69
C PHE A 25 -4.60 -6.85 -1.45
N ALA A 26 -4.46 -7.48 -0.28
CA ALA A 26 -4.19 -6.76 0.96
C ALA A 26 -2.85 -6.01 0.91
N PHE A 27 -1.81 -6.65 0.33
CA PHE A 27 -0.52 -6.03 0.13
C PHE A 27 -0.60 -4.85 -0.83
N GLY A 28 -1.30 -4.98 -1.96
CA GLY A 28 -1.44 -3.89 -2.93
C GLY A 28 -2.01 -2.61 -2.30
N VAL A 29 -3.10 -2.74 -1.55
CA VAL A 29 -3.72 -1.60 -0.86
C VAL A 29 -2.81 -1.04 0.24
N GLY A 30 -2.27 -1.91 1.10
CA GLY A 30 -1.44 -1.48 2.21
C GLY A 30 -0.13 -0.84 1.77
N PHE A 31 0.48 -1.38 0.72
CA PHE A 31 1.73 -0.89 0.15
C PHE A 31 1.55 0.46 -0.53
N ASP A 32 0.49 0.63 -1.33
CA ASP A 32 0.19 1.91 -1.98
C ASP A 32 0.02 3.05 -0.94
N ILE A 33 -0.79 2.81 0.09
CA ILE A 33 -1.01 3.78 1.17
C ILE A 33 0.31 4.04 1.92
N GLY A 34 1.05 3.00 2.25
CA GLY A 34 2.30 3.10 3.01
C GLY A 34 3.35 3.91 2.27
N ILE A 35 3.59 3.58 0.99
CA ILE A 35 4.58 4.26 0.16
C ILE A 35 4.14 5.68 -0.18
N THR A 36 2.86 5.91 -0.48
CA THR A 36 2.35 7.27 -0.71
C THR A 36 2.57 8.15 0.52
N LYS A 37 2.23 7.67 1.72
CA LYS A 37 2.48 8.42 2.96
C LYS A 37 3.97 8.68 3.21
N PHE A 38 4.81 7.69 2.95
CA PHE A 38 6.25 7.85 3.06
C PHE A 38 6.77 8.92 2.10
N TRP A 39 6.38 8.85 0.83
CA TRP A 39 6.73 9.81 -0.21
C TRP A 39 6.25 11.22 0.14
N ASP A 40 5.03 11.33 0.63
CA ASP A 40 4.40 12.58 1.04
C ASP A 40 5.15 13.26 2.17
N SER A 41 5.57 12.47 3.16
CA SER A 41 6.36 12.94 4.30
C SER A 41 7.75 13.40 3.85
N TRP A 42 8.40 12.62 2.99
CA TRP A 42 9.75 12.91 2.50
C TRP A 42 9.80 14.17 1.62
N ASN A 43 8.78 14.38 0.79
CA ASN A 43 8.69 15.50 -0.15
C ASN A 43 7.78 16.63 0.34
N ARG A 44 7.56 16.72 1.65
CA ARG A 44 6.72 17.76 2.25
C ARG A 44 7.21 19.16 1.86
N GLY A 45 6.29 20.03 1.47
CA GLY A 45 6.56 21.40 1.07
C GLY A 45 7.04 21.57 -0.37
N LYS A 46 7.26 20.47 -1.10
CA LYS A 46 7.64 20.48 -2.52
C LYS A 46 6.51 20.01 -3.43
N GLN A 47 5.55 19.26 -2.90
CA GLN A 47 4.48 18.69 -3.70
C GLN A 47 3.47 19.76 -4.08
N TRP A 48 2.84 19.60 -5.25
CA TRP A 48 1.81 20.53 -5.71
C TRP A 48 0.72 20.75 -4.66
N LYS A 49 0.24 19.69 -4.00
CA LYS A 49 -0.76 19.79 -2.92
C LYS A 49 -0.34 20.67 -1.73
N ASP A 50 0.97 20.83 -1.50
CA ASP A 50 1.51 21.65 -0.41
C ASP A 50 1.66 23.13 -0.83
N ILE A 51 1.91 23.39 -2.12
CA ILE A 51 2.22 24.74 -2.64
C ILE A 51 1.08 25.37 -3.45
N ARG A 52 0.07 24.60 -3.84
CA ARG A 52 -1.06 25.01 -4.70
C ARG A 52 -1.75 26.27 -4.21
N SER A 53 -1.91 26.42 -2.88
CA SER A 53 -2.56 27.58 -2.26
C SER A 53 -1.86 28.92 -2.56
N LYS A 54 -0.60 28.90 -2.98
CA LYS A 54 0.16 30.11 -3.34
C LYS A 54 -0.09 30.60 -4.77
N TYR A 55 -0.66 29.75 -5.62
CA TYR A 55 -0.71 29.98 -7.08
C TYR A 55 -2.11 29.98 -7.66
N ILE A 56 -3.10 29.53 -6.91
CA ILE A 56 -4.49 29.58 -7.35
C ILE A 56 -5.12 30.82 -6.71
N GLU A 57 -5.48 31.77 -7.56
CA GLU A 57 -6.36 32.87 -7.17
C GLU A 57 -7.62 32.27 -6.55
N GLN A 58 -7.96 32.71 -5.35
CA GLN A 58 -9.22 32.32 -4.74
C GLN A 58 -10.32 32.90 -5.63
N GLU A 59 -11.00 32.03 -6.40
CA GLU A 59 -12.25 32.39 -7.05
C GLU A 59 -13.21 32.80 -5.92
N GLU A 60 -13.43 34.11 -5.77
CA GLU A 60 -14.50 34.68 -4.94
C GLU A 60 -15.88 34.20 -5.41
#